data_AF-A0A7K2ZPZ8-F1
#
_entry.id   AF-A0A7K2ZPZ8-F1
#
_cell.length_a   1.000
_cell.length_b   1.000
_cell.length_c   1.000
_cell.angle_alpha   90.00
_cell.angle_beta   90.00
_cell.angle_gamma   90.00
#
_symmetry.space_group_name_H-M   'P 1'
#
loop_
_entity.id
_entity.type
_entity.pdbx_description
1 polymer ?
#
loop_
_entity_poly.entity_id
_entity_poly.type
_entity_poly.pdbx_seq_one_letter_code
_entity_poly.pdbx_strand_id
1 'polypeptide(L)'
;MRKSADRKRTARLSRNTRLSRRGLALAGAGAALATLVSGTPASAVGNGGCTNIQQGLGFLCARWDGQSHTYFDTIQGSFHSTLGVGNPRIHVRILDAQNREMFSRDRTWGGNRHDEEARFDVTVLMPRSASRVCASLYEGGGLVDTACAPVYF
;
A
#
# COMPACT_ATOMS: atom_id res chain seq x y z
N MET A 1 5.92 -62.14 20.95
CA MET A 1 5.74 -62.02 22.41
C MET A 1 5.19 -60.64 22.73
N ARG A 2 4.20 -60.58 23.62
CA ARG A 2 3.52 -59.38 24.12
C ARG A 2 4.45 -58.52 24.98
N LYS A 3 4.30 -57.19 24.95
CA LYS A 3 3.81 -56.43 26.12
C LYS A 3 3.54 -54.96 25.80
N SER A 4 2.26 -54.63 25.92
CA SER A 4 1.71 -53.32 26.21
C SER A 4 1.69 -53.10 27.73
N ALA A 5 1.28 -51.89 28.14
CA ALA A 5 1.11 -51.33 29.50
C ALA A 5 2.33 -50.56 30.03
N ASP A 6 2.21 -49.45 30.74
CA ASP A 6 1.15 -49.01 31.67
C ASP A 6 1.35 -47.48 31.90
N ARG A 7 0.39 -46.57 31.67
CA ARG A 7 -0.70 -46.11 32.56
C ARG A 7 -0.27 -45.66 33.97
N LYS A 8 -0.61 -44.40 34.31
CA LYS A 8 -1.26 -43.88 35.56
C LYS A 8 -0.82 -42.41 35.79
N ARG A 9 -1.67 -41.39 35.76
CA ARG A 9 -2.91 -41.07 36.54
C ARG A 9 -2.58 -40.64 37.98
N THR A 10 -2.69 -39.34 38.27
CA THR A 10 -3.14 -38.73 39.56
C THR A 10 -3.09 -37.19 39.41
N ALA A 11 -4.20 -36.46 39.30
CA ALA A 11 -5.13 -36.04 40.36
C ALA A 11 -4.48 -35.19 41.47
N ARG A 12 -4.88 -33.91 41.58
CA ARG A 12 -5.48 -33.32 42.82
C ARG A 12 -5.72 -31.80 42.69
N LEU A 13 -6.98 -31.43 42.88
CA LEU A 13 -7.45 -30.11 43.30
C LEU A 13 -6.91 -29.77 44.70
N SER A 14 -6.55 -28.50 44.97
CA SER A 14 -6.70 -27.90 46.31
C SER A 14 -6.50 -26.37 46.35
N ARG A 15 -7.59 -25.69 46.76
CA ARG A 15 -7.73 -24.54 47.70
C ARG A 15 -7.01 -23.21 47.48
N ASN A 16 -7.86 -22.22 47.21
CA ASN A 16 -8.13 -21.02 48.02
C ASN A 16 -6.97 -20.35 48.78
N THR A 17 -6.60 -19.16 48.30
CA THR A 17 -6.12 -18.05 49.13
C THR A 17 -6.85 -16.77 48.73
N ARG A 18 -7.63 -16.21 49.67
CA ARG A 18 -8.18 -14.84 49.61
C ARG A 18 -7.13 -13.88 50.16
N LEU A 19 -6.75 -12.86 49.40
CA LEU A 19 -6.13 -11.61 49.86
C LEU A 19 -6.60 -10.52 48.86
N SER A 20 -7.63 -9.73 49.15
CA SER A 20 -7.62 -8.49 49.94
C SER A 20 -6.85 -7.32 49.30
N ARG A 21 -7.66 -6.30 48.93
CA ARG A 21 -7.42 -4.84 48.95
C ARG A 21 -6.82 -4.16 47.71
N ARG A 22 -7.71 -3.36 47.11
CA ARG A 22 -7.58 -1.94 46.70
C ARG A 22 -6.37 -1.61 45.82
N GLY A 23 -6.61 -1.59 44.51
CA GLY A 23 -5.81 -0.84 43.54
C GLY A 23 -6.71 0.13 42.78
N LEU A 24 -6.30 1.40 42.75
CA LEU A 24 -6.93 2.52 42.05
C LEU A 24 -7.40 2.17 40.63
N ALA A 25 -8.63 2.55 40.31
CA ALA A 25 -9.03 2.79 38.93
C ALA A 25 -8.26 4.01 38.41
N LEU A 26 -7.23 3.77 37.59
CA LEU A 26 -6.59 4.81 36.80
C LEU A 26 -6.97 4.60 35.34
N ALA A 27 -7.76 5.57 34.90
CA ALA A 27 -8.12 5.98 33.57
C ALA A 27 -7.31 5.34 32.43
N GLY A 28 -8.05 4.88 31.42
CA GLY A 28 -7.51 4.40 30.17
C GLY A 28 -6.57 5.42 29.53
N ALA A 29 -5.40 4.93 29.14
CA ALA A 29 -4.52 5.58 28.19
C ALA A 29 -4.29 4.58 27.04
N GLY A 30 -5.34 4.39 26.24
CA GLY A 30 -5.19 3.82 24.90
C GLY A 30 -4.72 4.93 23.97
N ALA A 31 -3.41 5.04 23.78
CA ALA A 31 -2.83 5.87 22.73
C ALA A 31 -2.19 4.95 21.70
N ALA A 32 -3.03 4.31 20.88
CA ALA A 32 -2.57 3.83 19.58
C ALA A 32 -2.32 5.09 18.74
N LEU A 33 -1.05 5.44 18.55
CA LEU A 33 -0.65 6.38 17.50
C LEU A 33 -0.89 5.69 16.16
N ALA A 34 -2.13 5.74 15.68
CA ALA A 34 -2.41 5.58 14.28
C ALA A 34 -1.89 6.85 13.60
N THR A 35 -0.68 6.80 13.03
CA THR A 35 -0.30 7.70 11.95
C THR A 35 -1.20 7.38 10.77
N LEU A 36 -2.41 7.94 10.79
CA LEU A 36 -3.20 8.16 9.59
C LEU A 36 -2.39 9.14 8.75
N VAL A 37 -1.60 8.60 7.83
CA VAL A 37 -1.08 9.37 6.70
C VAL A 37 -2.33 9.91 6.01
N SER A 38 -2.65 11.17 6.29
CA SER A 38 -3.58 11.95 5.51
C SER A 38 -2.89 12.21 4.19
N GLY A 39 -2.97 11.23 3.29
CA GLY A 39 -2.72 11.45 1.88
C GLY A 39 -3.70 12.52 1.44
N THR A 40 -3.17 13.73 1.26
CA THR A 40 -3.91 14.81 0.60
C THR A 40 -4.43 14.27 -0.73
N PRO A 41 -5.72 14.45 -1.05
CA PRO A 41 -6.22 14.03 -2.35
C PRO A 41 -5.42 14.81 -3.40
N ALA A 42 -4.66 14.06 -4.19
CA ALA A 42 -4.01 14.55 -5.38
C ALA A 42 -5.00 15.44 -6.15
N SER A 43 -4.63 16.72 -6.35
CA SER A 43 -5.45 17.67 -7.08
C SER A 43 -5.61 17.18 -8.52
N ALA A 44 -6.82 16.71 -8.84
CA ALA A 44 -7.19 16.24 -10.16
C ALA A 44 -7.35 17.44 -11.10
N VAL A 45 -6.48 17.52 -12.10
CA VAL A 45 -6.78 18.21 -13.37
C VAL A 45 -6.27 17.30 -14.48
N GLY A 46 -7.19 16.56 -15.11
CA GLY A 46 -6.94 15.43 -16.03
C GLY A 46 -7.00 14.07 -15.33
N ASN A 47 -7.15 12.96 -16.07
CA ASN A 47 -7.24 11.56 -15.60
C ASN A 47 -5.96 11.08 -14.86
N GLY A 48 -5.60 11.79 -13.79
CA GLY A 48 -4.32 11.69 -13.14
C GLY A 48 -4.38 12.25 -11.73
N GLY A 49 -3.43 11.81 -10.91
CA GLY A 49 -3.24 12.31 -9.56
C GLY A 49 -1.75 12.36 -9.24
N CYS A 50 -1.31 13.49 -8.67
CA CYS A 50 0.06 13.71 -8.26
C CYS A 50 0.20 13.92 -6.74
N THR A 51 1.32 13.48 -6.19
CA THR A 51 1.76 13.76 -4.82
C THR A 51 3.14 14.40 -4.84
N ASN A 52 3.46 15.16 -3.80
CA ASN A 52 4.80 15.72 -3.62
C ASN A 52 5.74 14.65 -3.06
N ILE A 53 6.95 14.57 -3.60
CA ILE A 53 8.02 13.72 -3.07
C ILE A 53 9.14 14.60 -2.50
N GLN A 54 9.99 14.02 -1.65
CA GLN A 54 11.19 14.70 -1.11
C GLN A 54 10.88 16.07 -0.49
N GLN A 55 9.85 16.15 0.36
CA GLN A 55 9.42 17.39 1.03
C GLN A 55 9.01 18.53 0.06
N GLY A 56 8.52 18.19 -1.14
CA GLY A 56 8.08 19.16 -2.14
C GLY A 56 9.14 19.53 -3.18
N LEU A 57 10.31 18.88 -3.16
CA LEU A 57 11.36 19.07 -4.15
C LEU A 57 11.14 18.25 -5.44
N GLY A 58 10.00 17.58 -5.55
CA GLY A 58 9.60 16.83 -6.71
C GLY A 58 8.14 16.42 -6.64
N PHE A 59 7.65 15.80 -7.70
CA PHE A 59 6.31 15.21 -7.76
C PHE A 59 6.34 13.82 -8.36
N LEU A 60 5.43 12.97 -7.90
CA LEU A 60 5.10 11.68 -8.49
C LEU A 60 3.66 11.76 -8.97
N CYS A 61 3.40 11.33 -10.20
CA CYS A 61 2.07 11.33 -10.80
C CYS A 61 1.70 9.93 -11.29
N ALA A 62 0.42 9.59 -11.15
CA ALA A 62 -0.23 8.49 -11.84
C ALA A 62 -1.18 9.06 -12.89
N ARG A 63 -1.28 8.43 -14.06
CA ARG A 63 -2.25 8.75 -15.11
C ARG A 63 -2.80 7.47 -15.74
N TRP A 64 -3.98 7.57 -16.33
CA TRP A 64 -4.60 6.48 -17.07
C TRP A 64 -5.47 7.01 -18.20
N ASP A 65 -5.69 6.16 -19.19
CA ASP A 65 -6.64 6.39 -20.29
C ASP A 65 -7.45 5.12 -20.53
N GLY A 66 -8.72 5.26 -20.90
CA GLY A 66 -9.64 4.14 -21.04
C GLY A 66 -11.06 4.55 -21.43
N GLN A 67 -11.88 3.54 -21.71
CA GLN A 67 -13.24 3.70 -22.22
C GLN A 67 -14.32 3.28 -21.23
N SER A 68 -13.98 2.49 -20.20
CA SER A 68 -14.88 2.15 -19.10
C SER A 68 -14.13 1.74 -17.83
N HIS A 69 -14.84 1.50 -16.72
CA HIS A 69 -14.22 1.00 -15.49
C HIS A 69 -13.49 -0.34 -15.63
N THR A 70 -13.69 -1.08 -16.72
CA THR A 70 -13.03 -2.37 -16.97
C THR A 70 -12.11 -2.36 -18.19
N TYR A 71 -12.18 -1.32 -19.02
CA TYR A 71 -11.41 -1.21 -20.26
C TYR A 71 -10.50 0.01 -20.21
N PHE A 72 -9.20 -0.25 -20.15
CA PHE A 72 -8.13 0.74 -20.13
C PHE A 72 -7.29 0.58 -21.39
N ASP A 73 -6.90 1.70 -21.99
CA ASP A 73 -5.97 1.74 -23.11
C ASP A 73 -4.53 1.83 -22.57
N THR A 74 -4.29 2.75 -21.62
CA THR A 74 -2.96 2.96 -21.05
C THR A 74 -2.98 3.26 -19.56
N ILE A 75 -1.91 2.87 -18.88
CA ILE A 75 -1.58 3.32 -17.53
C ILE A 75 -0.18 3.89 -17.50
N GLN A 76 0.01 4.89 -16.64
CA GLN A 76 1.25 5.64 -16.59
C GLN A 76 1.60 6.05 -15.16
N GLY A 77 2.89 6.02 -14.85
CA GLY A 77 3.47 6.70 -13.73
C GLY A 77 4.65 7.55 -14.18
N SER A 78 4.82 8.74 -13.61
CA SER A 78 5.94 9.62 -13.91
C SER A 78 6.40 10.32 -12.65
N PHE A 79 7.70 10.62 -12.54
CA PHE A 79 8.17 11.48 -11.47
C PHE A 79 9.09 12.56 -12.03
N HIS A 80 9.15 13.67 -11.30
CA HIS A 80 10.12 14.71 -11.45
C HIS A 80 10.74 15.00 -10.07
N SER A 81 12.05 15.22 -10.01
CA SER A 81 12.78 15.46 -8.77
C SER A 81 13.94 16.42 -8.99
N THR A 82 14.01 17.46 -8.17
CA THR A 82 15.13 18.41 -8.15
C THR A 82 16.41 17.76 -7.62
N LEU A 83 16.31 16.86 -6.64
CA LEU A 83 17.47 16.17 -6.05
C LEU A 83 17.89 14.93 -6.86
N GLY A 84 17.01 14.44 -7.73
CA GLY A 84 17.11 13.15 -8.37
C GLY A 84 16.63 12.01 -7.46
N VAL A 85 16.39 10.86 -8.08
CA VAL A 85 16.01 9.61 -7.44
C VAL A 85 16.99 8.53 -7.88
N GLY A 86 17.63 7.87 -6.92
CA GLY A 86 18.65 6.84 -7.17
C GLY A 86 18.07 5.47 -7.54
N ASN A 87 18.47 4.95 -8.71
CA ASN A 87 18.00 3.68 -9.26
C ASN A 87 16.48 3.52 -9.15
N PRO A 88 15.71 4.44 -9.75
CA PRO A 88 14.28 4.52 -9.52
C PRO A 88 13.56 3.31 -10.12
N ARG A 89 12.48 2.88 -9.46
CA ARG A 89 11.48 1.98 -10.03
C ARG A 89 10.10 2.58 -9.87
N ILE A 90 9.36 2.72 -10.97
CA ILE A 90 7.94 3.07 -10.95
C ILE A 90 7.14 1.78 -11.11
N HIS A 91 6.20 1.54 -10.20
CA HIS A 91 5.27 0.43 -10.25
C HIS A 91 3.83 0.97 -10.33
N VAL A 92 3.15 0.73 -11.45
CA VAL A 92 1.80 1.23 -11.73
C VAL A 92 0.81 0.09 -11.59
N ARG A 93 -0.29 0.33 -10.87
CA ARG A 93 -1.31 -0.67 -10.52
C ARG A 93 -2.71 -0.15 -10.77
N ILE A 94 -3.58 -1.01 -11.31
CA ILE A 94 -5.02 -0.79 -11.37
C ILE A 94 -5.66 -1.53 -10.19
N LEU A 95 -6.43 -0.80 -9.38
CA LEU A 95 -7.05 -1.32 -8.15
C LEU A 95 -8.57 -1.21 -8.20
N ASP A 96 -9.26 -2.19 -7.62
CA ASP A 96 -10.70 -2.12 -7.40
C ASP A 96 -11.08 -1.24 -6.18
N ALA A 97 -12.37 -1.15 -5.86
CA ALA A 97 -12.86 -0.38 -4.71
C ALA A 97 -12.39 -0.91 -3.35
N GLN A 98 -11.98 -2.19 -3.29
CA GLN A 98 -11.45 -2.84 -2.10
C GLN A 98 -9.90 -2.80 -2.05
N ASN A 99 -9.26 -1.98 -2.89
CA ASN A 99 -7.80 -1.89 -3.05
C ASN A 99 -7.13 -3.21 -3.47
N ARG A 100 -7.86 -4.13 -4.11
CA ARG A 100 -7.28 -5.36 -4.66
C ARG A 100 -6.70 -5.05 -6.03
N GLU A 101 -5.46 -5.47 -6.22
CA GLU A 101 -4.77 -5.36 -7.51
C GLU A 101 -5.45 -6.24 -8.55
N MET A 102 -5.67 -5.66 -9.72
CA MET A 102 -6.21 -6.36 -10.89
C MET A 102 -5.18 -6.46 -12.01
N PHE A 103 -4.32 -5.45 -12.13
CA PHE A 103 -3.27 -5.38 -13.14
C PHE A 103 -2.13 -4.50 -12.64
N SER A 104 -0.90 -4.85 -12.99
CA SER A 104 0.27 -4.04 -12.65
C SER A 104 1.41 -4.20 -13.65
N ARG A 105 2.24 -3.15 -13.73
CA ARG A 105 3.47 -3.10 -14.52
C ARG A 105 4.50 -2.26 -13.80
N ASP A 106 5.77 -2.54 -14.06
CA ASP A 106 6.88 -1.76 -13.52
C ASP A 106 7.92 -1.44 -14.58
N ARG A 107 8.66 -0.36 -14.33
CA ARG A 107 9.85 0.04 -15.08
C ARG A 107 10.89 0.51 -14.09
N THR A 108 12.12 0.09 -14.33
CA THR A 108 13.29 0.43 -13.49
C THR A 108 14.34 1.11 -14.36
N TRP A 109 15.03 2.08 -13.79
CA TRP A 109 16.17 2.76 -14.40
C TRP A 109 17.39 2.68 -13.50
N GLY A 110 18.57 2.74 -14.09
CA GLY A 110 19.84 2.82 -13.36
C GLY A 110 20.31 4.25 -13.16
N GLY A 111 21.10 4.48 -12.11
CA GLY A 111 21.71 5.76 -11.79
C GLY A 111 20.77 6.77 -11.13
N ASN A 112 21.23 8.00 -10.94
CA ASN A 112 20.40 9.09 -10.44
C ASN A 112 19.58 9.70 -11.58
N ARG A 113 18.26 9.77 -11.43
CA ARG A 113 17.35 10.26 -12.47
C ARG A 113 16.50 11.40 -11.93
N HIS A 114 16.32 12.44 -12.73
CA HIS A 114 15.55 13.62 -12.33
C HIS A 114 14.13 13.61 -12.89
N ASP A 115 13.92 13.02 -14.06
CA ASP A 115 12.63 12.98 -14.72
C ASP A 115 12.51 11.66 -15.48
N GLU A 116 11.45 10.91 -15.23
CA GLU A 116 11.18 9.66 -15.92
C GLU A 116 9.69 9.37 -16.04
N GLU A 117 9.34 8.66 -17.11
CA GLU A 117 7.99 8.21 -17.40
C GLU A 117 7.94 6.71 -17.72
N ALA A 118 7.05 6.01 -17.01
CA ALA A 118 6.67 4.63 -17.26
C ALA A 118 5.23 4.58 -17.78
N ARG A 119 5.08 4.55 -19.11
CA ARG A 119 3.80 4.33 -19.79
C ARG A 119 3.70 2.89 -20.29
N PHE A 120 2.54 2.28 -20.09
CA PHE A 120 2.25 0.90 -20.47
C PHE A 120 0.88 0.80 -21.14
N ASP A 121 0.82 0.01 -22.20
CA ASP A 121 -0.43 -0.36 -22.85
C ASP A 121 -1.11 -1.48 -22.06
N VAL A 122 -2.43 -1.38 -21.93
CA VAL A 122 -3.26 -2.37 -21.24
C VAL A 122 -4.02 -3.18 -22.28
N THR A 123 -3.66 -4.45 -22.43
CA THR A 123 -4.23 -5.35 -23.45
C THR A 123 -5.26 -6.32 -22.89
N VAL A 124 -5.63 -6.17 -21.62
CA VAL A 124 -6.51 -7.09 -20.90
C VAL A 124 -7.71 -6.36 -20.32
N LEU A 125 -8.86 -7.02 -20.31
CA LEU A 125 -10.06 -6.52 -19.65
C LEU A 125 -9.94 -6.76 -18.14
N MET A 126 -10.23 -5.76 -17.32
CA MET A 126 -10.23 -5.92 -15.87
C MET A 126 -11.38 -6.85 -15.43
N PRO A 127 -11.14 -7.80 -14.52
CA PRO A 127 -12.17 -8.73 -14.05
C PRO A 127 -13.25 -8.06 -13.20
N ARG A 128 -13.02 -6.83 -12.73
CA ARG A 128 -13.93 -6.05 -11.88
C ARG A 128 -13.78 -4.57 -12.22
N SER A 129 -14.74 -3.77 -11.76
CA SER A 129 -14.69 -2.31 -11.87
C SER A 129 -13.46 -1.75 -11.14
N ALA A 130 -12.59 -1.06 -11.88
CA ALA A 130 -11.50 -0.29 -11.31
C ALA A 130 -12.06 0.94 -10.55
N SER A 131 -11.40 1.30 -9.46
CA SER A 131 -11.69 2.52 -8.70
C SER A 131 -10.57 3.56 -8.81
N ARG A 132 -9.33 3.11 -9.01
CA ARG A 132 -8.14 3.96 -9.05
C ARG A 132 -6.98 3.29 -9.77
N VAL A 133 -6.11 4.11 -10.33
CA VAL A 133 -4.79 3.71 -10.83
C VAL A 133 -3.73 4.39 -9.97
N CYS A 134 -2.82 3.62 -9.39
CA CYS A 134 -1.77 4.15 -8.51
C CYS A 134 -0.39 3.87 -9.07
N ALA A 135 0.50 4.86 -9.00
CA ALA A 135 1.92 4.74 -9.30
C ALA A 135 2.71 4.85 -7.99
N SER A 136 3.54 3.85 -7.70
CA SER A 136 4.44 3.82 -6.55
C SER A 136 5.88 3.98 -7.03
N LEU A 137 6.60 4.94 -6.45
CA LEU A 137 8.00 5.20 -6.75
C LEU A 137 8.89 4.56 -5.69
N TYR A 138 9.92 3.86 -6.13
CA TYR A 138 10.93 3.27 -5.26
C TYR A 138 12.31 3.84 -5.59
N GLU A 139 13.15 3.97 -4.57
CA GLU A 139 14.55 4.41 -4.63
C GLU A 139 15.40 3.37 -3.90
N GLY A 140 16.35 2.73 -4.60
CA GLY A 140 17.19 1.67 -4.01
C GLY A 140 16.41 0.51 -3.37
N GLY A 141 15.16 0.27 -3.78
CA GLY A 141 14.26 -0.74 -3.21
C GLY A 141 13.35 -0.25 -2.07
N GLY A 142 13.59 0.95 -1.52
CA GLY A 142 12.70 1.60 -0.55
C GLY A 142 11.55 2.33 -1.24
N LEU A 143 10.35 2.26 -0.67
CA LEU A 143 9.21 3.05 -1.16
C LEU A 143 9.44 4.54 -0.83
N VAL A 144 9.42 5.39 -1.85
CA VAL A 144 9.50 6.85 -1.70
C VAL A 144 8.10 7.39 -1.41
N ASP A 145 7.18 7.20 -2.35
CA ASP A 145 5.78 7.62 -2.21
C ASP A 145 4.87 6.88 -3.19
N THR A 146 3.56 7.10 -3.09
CA THR A 146 2.54 6.60 -4.02
C THR A 146 1.54 7.69 -4.39
N ALA A 147 1.38 7.91 -5.69
CA ALA A 147 0.33 8.76 -6.25
C ALA A 147 -0.82 7.90 -6.76
N CYS A 148 -2.06 8.36 -6.60
CA CYS A 148 -3.23 7.67 -7.14
C CYS A 148 -4.12 8.63 -7.92
N ALA A 149 -4.60 8.15 -9.06
CA ALA A 149 -5.60 8.78 -9.90
C ALA A 149 -6.93 8.04 -9.73
N PRO A 150 -8.04 8.71 -9.36
CA PRO A 150 -9.35 8.07 -9.34
C PRO A 150 -9.77 7.68 -10.76
N VAL A 151 -10.51 6.59 -10.88
CA VAL A 151 -11.16 6.16 -12.13
C VAL A 151 -12.63 6.58 -12.06
N TYR A 152 -13.07 7.40 -13.01
CA TYR A 152 -14.45 7.89 -13.14
C TYR A 152 -14.81 8.00 -14.63
N PHE A 153 -16.09 7.82 -14.96
CA PHE A 153 -16.68 7.97 -16.29
C PHE A 153 -18.02 8.71 -16.18
#